data_AF-A0A948HVR8-F1
#
_entry.id   AF-A0A948HVR8-F1
#
_cell.length_a   1.000
_cell.length_b   1.000
_cell.length_c   1.000
_cell.angle_alpha   90.00
_cell.angle_beta   90.00
_cell.angle_gamma   90.00
#
_symmetry.space_group_name_H-M   'P 1'
#
loop_
_entity.id
_entity.type
_entity.pdbx_description
1 polymer ?
#
loop_
_entity_poly.entity_id
_entity_poly.type
_entity_poly.pdbx_seq_one_letter_code
_entity_poly.pdbx_strand_id
1 'polypeptide(L)'
;MSEKLNALLTQVNDELSFIEFVQALAADFEEEKELELSQPKLPYSTGTLGWENGSIDSMLSAAAAWGFSTAMNPSNKTKEQNPWRRCAHILYAGKFYE
;
A
#
# COMPACT_ATOMS: atom_id res chain seq x y z
N MET A 1 -9.07 -9.47 3.81
CA MET A 1 -9.04 -8.79 2.50
C MET A 1 -7.64 -8.46 1.98
N SER A 2 -6.57 -8.60 2.78
CA SER A 2 -5.18 -8.43 2.31
C SER A 2 -4.76 -9.39 1.17
N GLU A 3 -5.33 -10.59 1.08
CA GLU A 3 -4.99 -11.55 0.02
C GLU A 3 -5.32 -11.06 -1.39
N LYS A 4 -6.41 -10.29 -1.57
CA LYS A 4 -6.79 -9.75 -2.88
C LYS A 4 -5.81 -8.69 -3.37
N LEU A 5 -5.40 -7.77 -2.49
CA LEU A 5 -4.41 -6.74 -2.83
C LEU A 5 -3.04 -7.37 -3.13
N ASN A 6 -2.60 -8.34 -2.34
CA ASN A 6 -1.37 -9.09 -2.62
C ASN A 6 -1.43 -9.79 -3.98
N ALA A 7 -2.56 -10.42 -4.32
CA ALA A 7 -2.74 -11.06 -5.61
C ALA A 7 -2.67 -10.06 -6.78
N LEU A 8 -3.35 -8.90 -6.67
CA LEU A 8 -3.29 -7.86 -7.70
C LEU A 8 -1.90 -7.25 -7.84
N LEU A 9 -1.21 -7.02 -6.72
CA LEU A 9 0.16 -6.50 -6.69
C LEU A 9 1.13 -7.38 -7.50
N THR A 10 1.03 -8.70 -7.35
CA THR A 10 1.86 -9.65 -8.13
C THR A 10 1.52 -9.69 -9.62
N GLN A 11 0.31 -9.30 -10.01
CA GLN A 11 -0.17 -9.31 -11.38
C GLN A 11 0.16 -8.04 -12.15
N VAL A 12 0.49 -6.92 -11.48
CA VAL A 12 0.87 -5.66 -12.13
C VAL A 12 2.01 -5.89 -13.10
N ASN A 13 1.78 -5.69 -14.40
CA ASN A 13 2.79 -5.89 -15.43
C ASN A 13 2.79 -4.79 -16.49
N ASP A 14 1.76 -3.94 -16.51
CA ASP A 14 1.58 -2.82 -17.41
C ASP A 14 0.82 -1.68 -16.71
N GLU A 15 0.53 -0.61 -17.45
CA GLU A 15 -0.20 0.54 -16.94
C GLU A 15 -1.63 0.19 -16.53
N LEU A 16 -2.32 -0.67 -17.29
CA LEU A 16 -3.71 -1.02 -17.02
C LEU A 16 -3.84 -1.81 -15.71
N SER A 17 -3.03 -2.86 -15.55
CA SER A 17 -2.98 -3.65 -14.33
C SER A 17 -2.50 -2.85 -13.11
N PHE A 18 -1.67 -1.81 -13.32
CA PHE A 18 -1.33 -0.85 -12.26
C PHE A 18 -2.53 0.01 -11.84
N ILE A 19 -3.29 0.55 -12.80
CA ILE A 19 -4.51 1.32 -12.51
C ILE A 19 -5.52 0.46 -11.76
N GLU A 20 -5.71 -0.80 -12.17
CA GLU A 20 -6.58 -1.76 -11.46
C GLU A 20 -6.13 -1.98 -10.01
N PHE A 21 -4.81 -2.11 -9.78
CA PHE A 21 -4.26 -2.21 -8.43
C PHE A 21 -4.54 -0.94 -7.61
N VAL A 22 -4.34 0.26 -8.17
CA VAL A 22 -4.59 1.52 -7.47
C VAL A 22 -6.07 1.68 -7.12
N GLN A 23 -6.98 1.29 -8.01
CA GLN A 23 -8.41 1.29 -7.72
C GLN A 23 -8.76 0.34 -6.57
N ALA A 24 -8.19 -0.86 -6.56
CA ALA A 24 -8.40 -1.82 -5.48
C ALA A 24 -7.82 -1.30 -4.15
N LEU A 25 -6.65 -0.66 -4.16
CA LEU A 25 -6.04 -0.05 -2.97
C LEU A 25 -6.91 1.09 -2.41
N ALA A 26 -7.46 1.93 -3.29
CA ALA A 26 -8.35 3.02 -2.88
C ALA A 26 -9.66 2.49 -2.26
N ALA A 27 -10.25 1.45 -2.85
CA ALA A 27 -11.46 0.82 -2.31
C ALA A 27 -11.21 0.17 -0.94
N ASP A 28 -10.06 -0.48 -0.76
CA ASP A 28 -9.66 -1.08 0.53
C ASP A 28 -9.42 0.00 1.60
N PHE A 29 -8.90 1.17 1.23
CA PHE A 29 -8.78 2.31 2.16
C PHE A 29 -10.14 2.93 2.52
N GLU A 30 -11.05 3.05 1.55
CA GLU A 30 -12.40 3.56 1.79
C GLU A 30 -13.16 2.66 2.77
N GLU A 31 -13.10 1.35 2.56
CA GLU A 31 -13.73 0.36 3.45
C GLU A 31 -13.12 0.40 4.86
N GLU A 32 -11.80 0.56 4.99
CA GLU A 32 -11.16 0.77 6.29
C GLU A 32 -11.77 1.97 7.02
N LYS A 33 -11.91 3.11 6.33
CA LYS A 33 -12.48 4.32 6.93
C LYS A 33 -13.93 4.12 7.37
N GLU A 34 -14.74 3.41 6.59
CA GLU A 34 -16.11 3.06 6.98
C GLU A 34 -16.14 2.15 8.22
N LEU A 35 -15.23 1.18 8.29
CA LEU A 35 -15.08 0.28 9.44
C LEU A 35 -14.62 1.05 10.69
N GLU A 36 -13.68 1.97 10.57
CA GLU A 36 -13.25 2.82 11.69
C GLU A 36 -14.37 3.74 12.20
N LEU A 37 -15.19 4.29 11.29
CA LEU A 37 -16.34 5.12 11.68
C LEU A 37 -17.43 4.32 12.40
N SER A 38 -17.68 3.08 11.97
CA SER A 38 -18.69 2.20 12.57
C SER A 38 -18.22 1.52 13.85
N GLN A 39 -16.91 1.24 13.97
CA GLN A 39 -16.29 0.61 15.12
C GLN A 39 -14.96 1.30 15.44
N PRO A 40 -15.01 2.44 16.17
CA PRO A 40 -13.81 3.18 16.53
C PRO A 40 -12.87 2.30 17.35
N LYS A 41 -11.68 2.08 16.81
CA LYS A 41 -10.65 1.30 17.51
C LYS A 41 -9.86 2.17 18.49
N LEU A 42 -9.14 1.49 19.38
CA LEU A 42 -8.27 2.16 20.34
C LEU A 42 -7.16 2.93 19.60
N PRO A 43 -6.72 4.07 20.16
CA PRO A 43 -5.51 4.75 19.69
C PRO A 43 -4.34 3.75 19.61
N TYR A 44 -3.51 3.85 18.55
CA TYR A 44 -2.33 3.00 18.33
C TYR A 44 -2.61 1.52 18.01
N SER A 45 -3.83 1.19 17.59
CA SER A 45 -4.13 -0.14 17.04
C SER A 45 -4.17 -0.09 15.52
N THR A 46 -3.82 -1.22 14.89
CA THR A 46 -3.97 -1.39 13.45
C THR A 46 -5.44 -1.33 13.05
N GLY A 47 -5.71 -0.70 11.91
CA GLY A 47 -7.01 -0.67 11.24
C GLY A 47 -7.58 -2.08 11.02
N THR A 48 -8.89 -2.18 10.83
CA THR A 48 -9.63 -3.44 10.64
C THR A 48 -9.12 -4.25 9.46
N LEU A 49 -8.67 -3.58 8.40
CA LEU A 49 -8.06 -4.17 7.22
C LEU A 49 -6.53 -4.10 7.24
N GLY A 50 -5.94 -3.71 8.38
CA GLY A 50 -4.50 -3.64 8.59
C GLY A 50 -3.86 -2.36 8.09
N TRP A 51 -4.63 -1.27 7.96
CA TRP A 51 -4.05 0.05 7.73
C TRP A 51 -3.44 0.60 9.01
N GLU A 52 -2.20 1.05 8.92
CA GLU A 52 -1.50 1.78 9.99
C GLU A 52 -1.54 3.30 9.73
N ASN A 53 -1.72 3.67 8.46
CA ASN A 53 -1.76 5.04 7.97
C ASN A 53 -3.20 5.45 7.60
N GLY A 54 -3.92 6.05 8.56
CA GLY A 54 -5.34 6.41 8.42
C GLY A 54 -5.62 7.69 7.61
N SER A 55 -4.60 8.42 7.15
CA SER A 55 -4.77 9.62 6.32
C SER A 55 -3.95 9.54 5.02
N ILE A 56 -4.37 10.30 4.02
CA ILE A 56 -3.69 10.32 2.71
C ILE A 56 -2.26 10.83 2.81
N ASP A 57 -2.02 11.83 3.67
CA ASP A 57 -0.70 12.39 3.92
C ASP A 57 0.22 11.40 4.64
N SER A 58 -0.29 10.65 5.62
CA SER A 58 0.51 9.64 6.32
C SER A 58 0.83 8.47 5.37
N MET A 59 -0.15 8.00 4.59
CA MET A 59 0.04 6.92 3.61
C MET A 59 1.09 7.30 2.56
N LEU A 60 0.99 8.49 1.95
CA LEU A 60 1.93 8.93 0.92
C LEU A 60 3.33 9.14 1.50
N SER A 61 3.44 9.66 2.72
CA SER A 61 4.72 9.85 3.41
C SER A 61 5.40 8.51 3.70
N ALA A 62 4.65 7.54 4.22
CA ALA A 62 5.11 6.17 4.46
C ALA A 62 5.54 5.47 3.17
N ALA A 63 4.73 5.55 2.12
CA ALA A 63 5.05 5.02 0.79
C ALA A 63 6.38 5.60 0.26
N ALA A 64 6.55 6.92 0.34
CA ALA A 64 7.76 7.60 -0.11
C ALA A 64 8.99 7.20 0.72
N ALA A 65 8.86 7.13 2.04
CA ALA A 65 9.93 6.73 2.96
C ALA A 65 10.40 5.29 2.67
N TRP A 66 9.47 4.34 2.51
CA TRP A 66 9.79 2.97 2.13
C TRP A 66 10.41 2.90 0.72
N GLY A 67 9.85 3.65 -0.23
CA GLY A 67 10.36 3.73 -1.59
C GLY A 67 11.82 4.20 -1.63
N PHE A 68 12.16 5.21 -0.83
CA PHE A 68 13.50 5.75 -0.70
C PHE A 68 14.47 4.76 -0.04
N SER A 69 14.09 4.18 1.12
CA SER A 69 14.93 3.25 1.87
C SER A 69 15.28 2.01 1.04
N THR A 70 14.31 1.49 0.29
CA THR A 70 14.51 0.32 -0.58
C THR A 70 15.24 0.63 -1.88
N ALA A 71 15.18 1.88 -2.37
CA ALA A 71 15.94 2.30 -3.54
C ALA A 71 17.44 2.52 -3.24
N MET A 72 17.76 2.97 -2.02
CA MET A 72 19.14 3.19 -1.56
C MET A 72 19.85 1.93 -1.09
N ASN A 73 19.13 0.83 -0.84
CA ASN A 73 19.71 -0.41 -0.35
C ASN A 73 20.51 -1.14 -1.47
N PRO A 74 21.87 -1.22 -1.39
CA PRO A 74 22.70 -1.85 -2.42
C PRO A 74 22.54 -3.37 -2.46
N SER A 75 22.05 -3.97 -1.38
CA SER A 75 21.79 -5.41 -1.26
C SER A 75 20.47 -5.82 -1.91
N ASN A 76 19.67 -4.86 -2.37
CA ASN A 76 18.39 -5.09 -3.06
C ASN A 76 18.66 -5.56 -4.51
N LYS A 77 19.28 -6.74 -4.65
CA LYS A 77 19.73 -7.35 -5.91
C LYS A 77 18.57 -7.74 -6.83
N THR A 78 17.33 -7.67 -6.34
CA THR A 78 16.10 -7.90 -7.09
C THR A 78 15.33 -6.58 -7.20
N LYS A 79 15.97 -5.54 -7.75
CA LYS A 79 15.25 -4.32 -8.11
C LYS A 79 14.17 -4.73 -9.10
N GLU A 80 12.91 -4.58 -8.69
CA GLU A 80 11.76 -4.82 -9.56
C GLU A 80 11.98 -4.03 -10.86
N GLN A 81 12.12 -4.75 -11.96
CA GLN A 81 12.48 -4.17 -13.26
C GLN A 81 11.26 -3.56 -13.93
N ASN A 82 10.06 -4.02 -13.56
CA ASN A 82 8.83 -3.44 -14.04
C ASN A 82 8.53 -2.15 -13.27
N PRO A 83 8.60 -0.96 -13.90
CA PRO A 83 8.36 0.29 -13.21
C PRO A 83 6.94 0.37 -12.61
N TRP A 84 5.94 -0.21 -13.28
CA TRP A 84 4.55 -0.23 -12.80
C TRP A 84 4.40 -1.07 -11.54
N ARG A 85 4.99 -2.27 -11.52
CA ARG A 85 4.99 -3.11 -10.32
C ARG A 85 5.80 -2.48 -9.19
N ARG A 86 6.89 -1.78 -9.52
CA ARG A 86 7.66 -1.03 -8.52
C ARG A 86 6.82 0.10 -7.91
N CYS A 87 6.09 0.86 -8.72
CA CYS A 87 5.15 1.88 -8.25
C CYS A 87 4.07 1.26 -7.35
N ALA A 88 3.50 0.12 -7.74
CA ALA A 88 2.51 -0.60 -6.93
C ALA A 88 3.06 -1.00 -5.55
N HIS A 89 4.28 -1.57 -5.50
CA HIS A 89 4.94 -1.89 -4.22
C HIS A 89 5.14 -0.67 -3.33
N ILE A 90 5.56 0.46 -3.91
CA ILE A 90 5.77 1.72 -3.18
C ILE A 90 4.44 2.19 -2.57
N LEU A 91 3.37 2.25 -3.37
CA LEU A 91 2.06 2.66 -2.88
C LEU A 91 1.51 1.70 -1.83
N TYR A 92 1.68 0.38 -2.03
CA TYR A 92 1.23 -0.63 -1.08
C TYR A 92 1.91 -0.51 0.28
N ALA A 93 3.20 -0.17 0.31
CA ALA A 93 3.92 0.05 1.56
C ALA A 93 3.33 1.20 2.40
N GLY A 94 2.70 2.17 1.75
CA GLY A 94 1.97 3.24 2.44
C GLY A 94 0.86 2.74 3.37
N LYS A 95 0.38 1.51 3.20
CA LYS A 95 -0.63 0.91 4.08
C LYS A 95 -0.09 0.56 5.47
N PHE A 96 1.18 0.15 5.58
CA PHE A 96 1.71 -0.53 6.78
C PHE A 96 3.12 -0.06 7.21
N TYR A 97 3.76 0.84 6.47
CA TYR A 97 5.09 1.30 6.81
C TYR A 97 5.01 2.49 7.78
N GLU A 98 5.80 2.43 8.86
CA GLU A 98 5.95 3.47 9.89
C GLU A 98 7.00 4.54 9.52
#